data_AF-A0A9W5QXC2-F1
#
_entry.id   AF-A0A9W5QXC2-F1
#
_cell.length_a   1.000
_cell.length_b   1.000
_cell.length_c   1.000
_cell.angle_alpha   90.00
_cell.angle_beta   90.00
_cell.angle_gamma   90.00
#
_symmetry.space_group_name_H-M   'P 1'
#
loop_
_entity.id
_entity.type
_entity.pdbx_description
1 polymer ?
#
loop_
_entity_poly.entity_id
_entity_poly.type
_entity_poly.pdbx_seq_one_letter_code
_entity_poly.pdbx_strand_id
1 'polypeptide(L)' 'MLMIFNSEEDLIIAMKKHDQDALKEVIDQYGKLILYIIHKSLSTPIEK' A
#
# COMPACT_ATOMS: atom_id res chain seq x y z
N MET A 1 -5.62 9.27 -17.56
CA MET A 1 -6.89 9.48 -16.85
C MET A 1 -6.58 9.31 -15.37
N LEU A 2 -6.82 10.32 -14.52
CA LEU A 2 -6.71 10.12 -13.07
C LEU A 2 -7.90 9.27 -12.64
N MET A 3 -7.70 7.98 -12.39
CA MET A 3 -8.71 7.16 -11.74
C MET A 3 -8.78 7.57 -10.28
N ILE A 4 -9.91 8.16 -9.88
CA ILE A 4 -10.19 8.53 -8.50
C ILE A 4 -10.99 7.37 -7.91
N PHE A 5 -10.38 6.63 -6.98
CA PHE A 5 -11.08 5.62 -6.20
C PHE A 5 -11.73 6.31 -4.99
N ASN A 6 -13.04 6.12 -4.81
CA ASN A 6 -13.82 6.85 -3.80
C ASN A 6 -13.78 6.18 -2.43
N SER A 7 -13.28 4.94 -2.35
CA SER A 7 -13.16 4.17 -1.11
C SER A 7 -12.03 3.13 -1.20
N GLU A 8 -11.54 2.67 -0.04
CA GLU A 8 -10.61 1.54 0.04
C GLU A 8 -11.22 0.25 -0.54
N GLU A 9 -12.53 0.07 -0.41
CA GLU A 9 -13.24 -1.09 -0.94
C GLU A 9 -13.22 -1.11 -2.48
N ASP A 10 -13.36 0.06 -3.12
CA ASP A 10 -13.23 0.20 -4.58
C ASP A 10 -11.83 -0.17 -5.06
N LEU A 11 -10.79 0.27 -4.35
CA LEU A 11 -9.39 -0.09 -4.62
C LEU A 11 -9.18 -1.61 -4.55
N ILE A 12 -9.69 -2.25 -3.49
CA ILE A 12 -9.57 -3.71 -3.30
C ILE A 12 -10.29 -4.47 -4.42
N ILE A 13 -11.50 -4.04 -4.78
CA ILE A 13 -12.27 -4.66 -5.87
C ILE A 13 -11.53 -4.51 -7.21
N ALA A 14 -10.95 -3.34 -7.48
CA ALA A 14 -10.17 -3.11 -8.69
C ALA A 14 -8.89 -3.95 -8.73
N MET A 15 -8.15 -4.04 -7.63
CA MET A 15 -6.97 -4.91 -7.52
C MET A 15 -7.31 -6.39 -7.72
N LYS A 16 -8.45 -6.87 -7.21
CA LYS A 16 -8.94 -8.24 -7.47
C LYS A 16 -9.21 -8.51 -8.96
N LYS A 17 -9.45 -7.46 -9.75
CA LYS A 17 -9.60 -7.53 -11.22
C LYS A 17 -8.27 -7.33 -11.96
N HIS A 18 -7.14 -7.39 -11.25
CA HIS A 18 -5.78 -7.20 -11.79
C HIS A 18 -5.48 -5.80 -12.34
N ASP A 19 -6.24 -4.78 -11.92
CA ASP A 19 -6.01 -3.39 -12.29
C ASP A 19 -4.68 -2.89 -11.72
N GLN A 20 -3.74 -2.57 -12.61
CA GLN A 20 -2.40 -2.10 -12.23
C GLN A 20 -2.41 -0.64 -11.75
N ASP A 21 -3.37 0.17 -12.19
CA ASP A 21 -3.51 1.56 -11.74
C ASP A 21 -4.02 1.58 -10.29
N ALA A 22 -4.92 0.66 -9.94
CA ALA A 22 -5.36 0.46 -8.55
C ALA A 22 -4.21 0.02 -7.64
N LEU A 23 -3.37 -0.91 -8.09
CA LEU A 23 -2.18 -1.34 -7.35
C LEU A 23 -1.20 -0.17 -7.15
N LYS A 24 -0.97 0.63 -8.19
CA LYS A 24 -0.12 1.82 -8.11
C LYS A 24 -0.65 2.82 -7.09
N GLU A 25 -1.95 3.08 -7.07
CA GLU A 25 -2.58 3.99 -6.12
C GLU A 25 -2.40 3.52 -4.67
N VAL A 26 -2.55 2.22 -4.39
CA VAL A 26 -2.26 1.65 -3.05
C VAL A 26 -0.81 1.86 -2.65
N ILE A 27 0.13 1.66 -3.57
CA ILE A 27 1.56 1.89 -3.29
C ILE A 27 1.84 3.37 -3.02
N ASP A 28 1.24 4.28 -3.80
CA ASP A 28 1.42 5.73 -3.61
C ASP A 28 0.85 6.21 -2.27
N GLN A 29 -0.30 5.67 -1.85
CA GLN A 29 -0.94 6.04 -0.58
C GLN A 29 -0.26 5.43 0.65
N TYR A 30 0.06 4.14 0.63
CA TYR A 30 0.50 3.40 1.81
C TYR A 30 1.98 3.01 1.80
N GLY A 31 2.68 3.12 0.67
CA GLY A 31 4.04 2.60 0.51
C GLY A 31 5.05 3.17 1.50
N LYS A 32 4.99 4.48 1.80
CA LYS A 32 5.87 5.11 2.79
C LYS A 32 5.61 4.61 4.21
N LEU A 33 4.34 4.40 4.57
CA LEU A 33 3.94 3.91 5.88
C LEU A 33 4.41 2.46 6.07
N ILE A 34 4.19 1.61 5.07
CA ILE A 34 4.66 0.21 5.07
C ILE A 34 6.18 0.17 5.22
N LEU A 35 6.90 0.98 4.44
CA LEU A 35 8.36 1.05 4.52
C LEU A 35 8.85 1.49 5.90
N TYR A 36 8.19 2.47 6.51
CA TYR A 36 8.48 2.91 7.88
C TYR A 36 8.29 1.80 8.91
N ILE A 37 7.17 1.06 8.83
CA ILE A 37 6.88 -0.06 9.74
C ILE A 37 7.95 -1.13 9.59
N ILE A 38 8.28 -1.54 8.36
CA ILE A 38 9.33 -2.54 8.08
C ILE A 38 10.66 -2.06 8.64
N HIS A 39 11.07 -0.83 8.34
CA HIS A 39 12.32 -0.26 8.83
C HIS A 39 12.37 -0.29 10.36
N LYS A 40 11.30 0.13 11.03
CA LYS A 40 11.23 0.14 12.49
C LYS A 40 11.31 -1.27 13.07
N SER A 41 10.54 -2.21 12.53
CA SER A 41 10.53 -3.61 12.99
C SER A 41 11.89 -4.28 12.82
N LEU A 42 12.57 -4.06 11.70
CA LEU A 42 13.89 -4.65 11.42
C LEU A 42 15.04 -3.94 12.15
N SER A 43 14.87 -2.65 12.48
CA SER A 43 15.89 -1.86 13.19
C SER A 43 15.77 -1.98 14.71
N THR A 44 14.70 -2.57 15.24
CA THR A 44 14.65 -2.97 16.65
C THR A 44 15.70 -4.06 16.87
N PRO A 45 16.73 -3.82 17.70
CA PRO A 45 17.66 -4.89 18.05
C PRO A 45 16.85 -5.99 18.72
N ILE A 46 16.99 -7.23 18.23
CA ILE A 46 16.60 -8.40 19.02
C ILE A 46 17.58 -8.38 20.20
N GLU A 47 17.13 -7.96 21.38
CA GLU A 47 17.87 -8.17 22.62
C GLU A 47 18.18 -9.67 22.69
N LYS A 48 19.48 -10.01 22.59
CA LYS A 48 19.99 -11.38 22.65
C LYS A 48 19.89 -11.95 24.05
#